data_AF-A0A1L9NYB5-F1
#
_entry.id   AF-A0A1L9NYB5-F1
#
_cell.length_a   1.000
_cell.length_b   1.000
_cell.length_c   1.000
_cell.angle_alpha   90.00
_cell.angle_beta   90.00
_cell.angle_gamma   90.00
#
_symmetry.space_group_name_H-M   'P 1'
#
loop_
_entity.id
_entity.type
_entity.pdbx_description
1 polymer ?
#
loop_
_entity_poly.entity_id
_entity_poly.type
_entity_poly.pdbx_seq_one_letter_code
_entity_poly.pdbx_strand_id
1 'polypeptide(L)'
;MMENADDKFVLRDFIQNRMRMSHIYQPLMIKALLKNDGQATTEEIAKALLAYDQSQVEYYSLRTKTMVGKVLTNNGVVESVKDGRQITGYRLTETTHTEAERAALQAMCDEAINAYISKRGEAIWGHRGPDSGYVSGSIRYNVLKRAKHRCELCGGHEDQVALHVDHTTPRSKGGPDHISNYQALCMTCNTNKRDTDDTDFRGILDSYNNRQTDCIFCELGAGRIMAENELCIAIKDAFPVTEGHTLIIPKRHVADYFDLYQPERNAIEAMLHEQRQSILEKDNTVTGFNVGINAGASAGQTVFHLSYD
;
A
#
# COMPACT_ATOMS: atom_id res chain seq x y z
N MET A 1 35.66 33.38 -20.71
CA MET A 1 34.28 32.89 -20.65
C MET A 1 33.58 33.69 -19.57
N MET A 2 32.64 34.56 -19.94
CA MET A 2 31.86 35.35 -18.99
C MET A 2 30.81 34.42 -18.35
N GLU A 3 30.91 34.17 -17.05
CA GLU A 3 29.80 33.60 -16.29
C GLU A 3 28.64 34.60 -16.31
N ASN A 4 27.51 34.22 -16.93
CA ASN A 4 26.32 35.05 -16.98
C ASN A 4 25.76 35.24 -15.56
N ALA A 5 25.84 36.47 -15.04
CA ALA A 5 25.27 36.85 -13.75
C ALA A 5 23.74 36.64 -13.68
N ASP A 6 23.05 36.55 -14.82
CA ASP A 6 21.60 36.31 -14.94
C ASP A 6 21.16 34.91 -14.46
N ASP A 7 21.97 33.86 -14.69
CA ASP A 7 21.59 32.47 -14.32
C ASP A 7 21.51 32.25 -12.81
N LYS A 8 22.35 32.96 -12.03
CA LYS A 8 22.37 32.86 -10.56
C LYS A 8 21.08 33.37 -9.92
N PHE A 9 20.38 34.30 -10.55
CA PHE A 9 19.10 34.82 -10.05
C PHE A 9 17.94 33.90 -10.41
N VAL A 10 17.96 33.27 -11.58
CA VAL A 10 16.87 32.38 -12.05
C VAL A 10 16.72 31.14 -11.18
N LEU A 11 17.82 30.43 -10.86
CA LEU A 11 17.74 29.21 -10.05
C LEU A 11 17.33 29.52 -8.60
N ARG A 12 17.87 30.60 -8.03
CA ARG A 12 17.53 31.03 -6.67
C ARG A 12 16.07 31.45 -6.57
N ASP A 13 15.59 32.29 -7.50
CA ASP A 13 14.18 32.70 -7.58
C ASP A 13 13.26 31.49 -7.79
N PHE A 14 13.65 30.55 -8.65
CA PHE A 14 12.89 29.34 -8.85
C PHE A 14 12.73 28.55 -7.54
N ILE A 15 13.82 28.29 -6.83
CA ILE A 15 13.78 27.53 -5.55
C ILE A 15 12.96 28.27 -4.48
N GLN A 16 13.08 29.59 -4.39
CA GLN A 16 12.47 30.36 -3.31
C GLN A 16 11.00 30.72 -3.56
N ASN A 17 10.65 31.05 -4.80
CA ASN A 17 9.38 31.73 -5.11
C ASN A 17 8.50 30.97 -6.11
N ARG A 18 9.06 30.09 -6.95
CA ARG A 18 8.33 29.45 -8.07
C ARG A 18 8.21 27.93 -7.97
N MET A 19 9.06 27.27 -7.17
CA MET A 19 9.07 25.82 -7.00
C MET A 19 7.81 25.39 -6.25
N ARG A 20 6.96 24.62 -6.92
CA ARG A 20 5.77 24.03 -6.33
C ARG A 20 6.10 22.65 -5.78
N MET A 21 6.12 22.53 -4.47
CA MET A 21 6.42 21.30 -3.75
C MET A 21 5.24 20.31 -3.80
N SER A 22 5.01 19.70 -4.96
CA SER A 22 4.12 18.54 -5.10
C SER A 22 4.83 17.21 -4.79
N HIS A 23 6.16 17.17 -4.95
CA HIS A 23 7.03 16.06 -4.57
C HIS A 23 8.44 16.59 -4.27
N ILE A 24 9.24 15.84 -3.50
CA ILE A 24 10.65 16.18 -3.20
C ILE A 24 11.62 16.05 -4.39
N TYR A 25 11.17 15.62 -5.57
CA TYR A 25 12.08 15.27 -6.67
C TYR A 25 12.75 16.48 -7.32
N GLN A 26 12.03 17.60 -7.46
CA GLN A 26 12.58 18.83 -8.02
C GLN A 26 13.80 19.36 -7.23
N PRO A 27 13.71 19.56 -5.89
CA PRO A 27 14.87 20.00 -5.13
C PRO A 27 15.99 18.96 -5.07
N LEU A 28 15.67 17.67 -5.13
CA LEU A 28 16.69 16.60 -5.14
C LEU A 28 17.46 16.54 -6.46
N MET A 29 16.79 16.68 -7.61
CA MET A 29 17.44 16.76 -8.91
C MET A 29 18.35 17.99 -8.98
N ILE A 30 17.85 19.16 -8.56
CA ILE A 30 18.66 20.39 -8.51
C ILE A 30 19.88 20.19 -7.60
N LYS A 31 19.69 19.58 -6.42
CA LYS A 31 20.80 19.26 -5.50
C LYS A 31 21.80 18.28 -6.11
N ALA A 32 21.36 17.29 -6.87
CA ALA A 32 22.22 16.34 -7.56
C ALA A 32 23.05 17.02 -8.66
N LEU A 33 22.44 17.90 -9.45
CA LEU A 33 23.13 18.70 -10.47
C LEU A 33 24.16 19.64 -9.83
N LEU A 34 23.79 20.36 -8.77
CA LEU A 34 24.70 21.28 -8.07
C LEU A 34 25.89 20.56 -7.43
N LYS A 35 25.73 19.30 -7.01
CA LYS A 35 26.83 18.47 -6.47
C LYS A 35 27.82 18.00 -7.53
N ASN A 36 27.41 17.96 -8.80
CA ASN A 36 28.23 17.49 -9.91
C ASN A 36 28.50 18.65 -10.88
N ASP A 37 28.85 19.82 -10.34
CA ASP A 37 29.25 21.01 -11.08
C ASP A 37 28.25 21.45 -12.18
N GLY A 38 26.96 21.24 -11.93
CA GLY A 38 25.86 21.61 -12.83
C GLY A 38 25.44 20.52 -13.81
N GLN A 39 26.10 19.36 -13.83
CA GLN A 39 25.80 18.27 -14.76
C GLN A 39 25.77 16.91 -14.06
N ALA A 40 24.71 16.13 -14.27
CA ALA A 40 24.63 14.76 -13.81
C ALA A 40 23.90 13.91 -14.86
N THR A 41 24.30 12.66 -14.99
CA THR A 41 23.59 11.67 -15.78
C THR A 41 22.22 11.37 -15.17
N THR A 42 21.30 10.85 -15.97
CA THR A 42 19.99 10.39 -15.49
C THR A 42 20.12 9.30 -14.41
N GLU A 43 21.16 8.47 -14.49
CA GLU A 43 21.45 7.43 -13.50
C GLU A 43 21.89 8.03 -12.15
N GLU A 44 22.76 9.03 -12.16
CA GLU A 44 23.21 9.72 -10.93
C GLU A 44 22.05 10.47 -10.25
N ILE A 45 21.19 11.11 -11.04
CA ILE A 45 19.97 11.76 -10.53
C ILE A 45 19.04 10.71 -9.93
N ALA A 46 18.82 9.58 -10.62
CA ALA A 46 17.98 8.50 -10.10
C ALA A 46 18.51 7.93 -8.78
N LYS A 47 19.83 7.70 -8.66
CA LYS A 47 20.47 7.28 -7.40
C LYS A 47 20.25 8.30 -6.28
N ALA A 48 20.34 9.59 -6.59
CA ALA A 48 20.09 10.65 -5.62
C ALA A 48 18.62 10.71 -5.18
N LEU A 49 17.66 10.45 -6.07
CA LEU A 49 16.24 10.38 -5.74
C LEU A 49 15.91 9.14 -4.89
N LEU A 50 16.49 7.98 -5.23
CA LEU A 50 16.31 6.72 -4.50
C LEU A 50 16.74 6.83 -3.03
N ALA A 51 17.77 7.62 -2.73
CA ALA A 51 18.24 7.84 -1.36
C ALA A 51 17.19 8.51 -0.43
N TYR A 52 16.17 9.14 -1.01
CA TYR A 52 15.08 9.80 -0.29
C TYR A 52 13.72 9.13 -0.51
N ASP A 53 13.68 8.02 -1.25
CA ASP A 53 12.47 7.20 -1.38
C ASP A 53 12.30 6.37 -0.10
N GLN A 54 11.46 6.88 0.81
CA GLN A 54 11.17 6.26 2.09
C GLN A 54 10.69 4.80 1.94
N SER A 55 9.93 4.48 0.89
CA SER A 55 9.40 3.14 0.66
C SER A 55 10.50 2.14 0.27
N GLN A 56 11.46 2.57 -0.56
CA GLN A 56 12.62 1.78 -0.92
C GLN A 56 13.57 1.62 0.28
N VAL A 57 13.76 2.68 1.06
CA VAL A 57 14.56 2.64 2.28
C VAL A 57 13.97 1.65 3.30
N GLU A 58 12.65 1.67 3.50
CA GLU A 58 11.94 0.72 4.37
C GLU A 58 12.06 -0.73 3.88
N TYR A 59 11.88 -0.96 2.57
CA TYR A 59 12.05 -2.27 1.95
C TYR A 59 13.46 -2.85 2.21
N TYR A 60 14.50 -2.07 1.92
CA TYR A 60 15.88 -2.51 2.13
C TYR A 60 16.24 -2.60 3.61
N SER A 61 15.67 -1.76 4.48
CA SER A 61 15.83 -1.86 5.93
C SER A 61 15.29 -3.18 6.46
N LEU A 62 14.10 -3.60 6.02
CA LEU A 62 13.54 -4.90 6.39
C LEU A 62 14.38 -6.07 5.88
N ARG A 63 14.83 -6.03 4.62
CA ARG A 63 15.71 -7.08 4.07
C ARG A 63 17.06 -7.15 4.77
N THR A 64 17.62 -5.99 5.13
CA THR A 64 18.86 -5.91 5.91
C THR A 64 18.66 -6.57 7.27
N LYS A 65 17.52 -6.35 7.94
CA LYS A 65 17.24 -6.97 9.24
C LYS A 65 17.01 -8.47 9.17
N THR A 66 16.20 -8.91 8.22
CA THR A 66 15.65 -10.27 8.17
C THR A 66 16.57 -11.28 7.50
N MET A 67 17.36 -10.83 6.51
CA MET A 67 18.23 -11.71 5.72
C MET A 67 19.69 -11.41 5.96
N VAL A 68 20.17 -10.24 5.52
CA VAL A 68 21.62 -9.97 5.47
C VAL A 68 22.21 -9.86 6.87
N GLY A 69 21.62 -9.03 7.72
CA GLY A 69 22.02 -8.84 9.10
C GLY A 69 21.88 -10.11 9.92
N LYS A 70 20.80 -10.89 9.74
CA LYS A 70 20.65 -12.20 10.38
C LYS A 70 21.78 -13.16 10.00
N VAL A 71 22.09 -13.27 8.71
CA VAL A 71 23.15 -14.16 8.21
C VAL A 71 24.52 -13.73 8.74
N LEU A 72 24.86 -12.44 8.63
CA LEU A 72 26.16 -11.94 9.08
C LEU A 72 26.32 -12.02 10.61
N THR A 73 25.25 -11.78 11.37
CA THR A 73 25.27 -11.96 12.83
C THR A 73 25.42 -13.43 13.22
N ASN A 74 24.73 -14.35 12.54
CA ASN A 74 24.88 -15.79 12.80
C ASN A 74 26.28 -16.31 12.46
N ASN A 75 26.99 -15.66 11.53
CA ASN A 75 28.37 -15.98 11.18
C ASN A 75 29.40 -15.18 12.00
N GLY A 76 28.98 -14.42 13.02
CA GLY A 76 29.89 -13.68 13.90
C GLY A 76 30.62 -12.51 13.24
N VAL A 77 30.14 -12.04 12.07
CA VAL A 77 30.77 -10.94 11.30
C VAL A 77 30.29 -9.58 11.80
N VAL A 78 29.03 -9.49 12.24
CA VAL A 78 28.43 -8.23 12.72
C VAL A 78 27.57 -8.41 13.96
N GLU A 79 27.51 -7.38 14.79
CA GLU A 79 26.60 -7.22 15.92
C GLU A 79 25.52 -6.19 15.60
N SER A 80 24.29 -6.44 16.06
CA SER A 80 23.19 -5.48 15.92
C SER A 80 23.33 -4.33 16.90
N VAL A 81 23.28 -3.09 16.41
CA VAL A 81 23.09 -1.89 17.22
C VAL A 81 21.59 -1.71 17.48
N LYS A 82 21.20 -1.59 18.75
CA LYS A 82 19.80 -1.53 19.17
C LYS A 82 19.50 -0.22 19.91
N ASP A 83 18.32 0.30 19.67
CA ASP A 83 17.67 1.29 20.51
C ASP A 83 16.40 0.65 21.10
N GLY A 84 16.43 0.34 22.40
CA GLY A 84 15.43 -0.52 23.04
C GLY A 84 15.31 -1.89 22.36
N ARG A 85 14.12 -2.22 21.84
CA ARG A 85 13.84 -3.48 21.12
C ARG A 85 14.12 -3.38 19.61
N GLN A 86 14.38 -2.19 19.09
CA GLN A 86 14.51 -1.94 17.66
C GLN A 86 15.97 -2.02 17.21
N ILE A 87 16.24 -2.78 16.15
CA ILE A 87 17.55 -2.75 15.48
C ILE A 87 17.62 -1.46 14.66
N THR A 88 18.60 -0.62 14.99
CA THR A 88 18.87 0.67 14.33
C THR A 88 20.12 0.63 13.44
N GLY A 89 20.98 -0.38 13.59
CA GLY A 89 22.14 -0.56 12.73
C GLY A 89 22.92 -1.84 13.01
N TYR A 90 24.11 -1.93 12.41
CA TYR A 90 25.06 -3.04 12.57
C TYR A 90 26.48 -2.51 12.75
N ARG A 91 27.30 -3.27 13.46
CA ARG A 91 28.73 -3.00 13.66
C ARG A 91 29.52 -4.26 13.34
N LEU A 92 30.66 -4.15 12.66
CA LEU A 92 31.59 -5.27 12.53
C LEU A 92 32.08 -5.72 13.91
N THR A 93 32.18 -7.03 14.12
CA THR A 93 32.79 -7.59 15.33
C THR A 93 34.28 -7.25 15.40
N GLU A 94 34.96 -7.30 14.25
CA GLU A 94 36.32 -6.82 14.09
C GLU A 94 36.33 -5.31 13.80
N THR A 95 36.94 -4.52 14.68
CA THR A 95 36.92 -3.05 14.60
C THR A 95 38.30 -2.42 14.42
N THR A 96 39.36 -3.22 14.54
CA THR A 96 40.76 -2.79 14.48
C THR A 96 41.35 -3.12 13.11
N HIS A 97 40.87 -2.44 12.07
CA HIS A 97 41.49 -2.48 10.75
C HIS A 97 42.17 -1.16 10.45
N THR A 98 43.43 -1.22 10.00
CA THR A 98 44.15 -0.11 9.38
C THR A 98 43.47 0.31 8.08
N GLU A 99 43.78 1.51 7.58
CA GLU A 99 43.20 2.01 6.34
C GLU A 99 43.55 1.11 5.13
N ALA A 100 44.77 0.57 5.10
CA ALA A 100 45.22 -0.36 4.08
C ALA A 100 44.46 -1.70 4.14
N GLU A 101 44.24 -2.24 5.34
CA GLU A 101 43.45 -3.47 5.52
C GLU A 101 41.98 -3.28 5.13
N ARG A 102 41.38 -2.13 5.47
CA ARG A 102 40.02 -1.80 5.03
C ARG A 102 39.92 -1.73 3.51
N ALA A 103 40.87 -1.08 2.85
CA ALA A 103 40.91 -0.99 1.40
C ALA A 103 41.06 -2.39 0.75
N ALA A 104 41.91 -3.26 1.30
CA ALA A 104 42.06 -4.62 0.83
C ALA A 104 40.77 -5.45 0.99
N LEU A 105 40.10 -5.37 2.15
CA LEU A 105 38.83 -6.05 2.40
C LEU A 105 37.69 -5.53 1.51
N GLN A 106 37.67 -4.22 1.23
CA GLN A 106 36.73 -3.63 0.27
C GLN A 106 36.99 -4.14 -1.15
N ALA A 107 38.24 -4.19 -1.59
CA ALA A 107 38.59 -4.74 -2.89
C ALA A 107 38.18 -6.22 -3.03
N MET A 108 38.32 -7.02 -1.97
CA MET A 108 37.83 -8.40 -1.94
C MET A 108 36.30 -8.49 -2.03
N CYS A 109 35.57 -7.57 -1.37
CA CYS A 109 34.12 -7.47 -1.51
C CYS A 109 33.73 -7.12 -2.95
N ASP A 110 34.40 -6.14 -3.55
CA ASP A 110 34.15 -5.70 -4.92
C ASP A 110 34.44 -6.82 -5.93
N GLU A 111 35.52 -7.58 -5.73
CA GLU A 111 35.84 -8.74 -6.55
C GLU A 111 34.77 -9.83 -6.43
N ALA A 112 34.29 -10.12 -5.21
CA ALA A 112 33.21 -11.07 -5.00
C ALA A 112 31.88 -10.63 -5.65
N ILE A 113 31.55 -9.33 -5.56
CA ILE A 113 30.39 -8.74 -6.24
C ILE A 113 30.55 -8.86 -7.75
N ASN A 114 31.70 -8.48 -8.31
CA ASN A 114 31.96 -8.51 -9.74
C ASN A 114 32.01 -9.93 -10.30
N ALA A 115 32.55 -10.89 -9.55
CA ALA A 115 32.53 -12.31 -9.91
C ALA A 115 31.09 -12.86 -9.93
N TYR A 116 30.27 -12.48 -8.93
CA TYR A 116 28.85 -12.81 -8.93
C TYR A 116 28.12 -12.15 -10.11
N ILE A 117 28.46 -10.88 -10.42
CA ILE A 117 27.93 -10.14 -11.56
C ILE A 117 28.24 -10.82 -12.90
N SER A 118 29.50 -11.17 -13.08
CA SER A 118 30.01 -11.78 -14.31
C SER A 118 29.47 -13.19 -14.52
N LYS A 119 29.31 -13.97 -13.45
CA LYS A 119 28.83 -15.37 -13.53
C LYS A 119 27.37 -15.51 -13.97
N ARG A 120 26.52 -14.51 -13.67
CA ARG A 120 25.09 -14.53 -14.01
C ARG A 120 24.70 -13.50 -15.08
N GLY A 121 25.60 -12.61 -15.50
CA GLY A 121 25.36 -11.62 -16.56
C GLY A 121 24.19 -10.66 -16.25
N GLU A 122 23.48 -10.20 -17.29
CA GLU A 122 22.29 -9.35 -17.12
C GLU A 122 21.14 -10.05 -16.36
N ALA A 123 21.13 -11.38 -16.26
CA ALA A 123 20.08 -12.14 -15.58
C ALA A 123 20.08 -11.97 -14.04
N ILE A 124 21.10 -11.35 -13.45
CA ILE A 124 21.09 -10.93 -12.02
C ILE A 124 20.07 -9.83 -11.79
N TRP A 125 19.96 -8.99 -12.80
CA TRP A 125 18.97 -7.95 -12.94
C TRP A 125 17.80 -8.44 -13.79
N GLY A 126 17.67 -9.74 -14.09
CA GLY A 126 16.52 -10.29 -14.84
C GLY A 126 15.19 -10.15 -14.08
N HIS A 127 15.26 -9.98 -12.76
CA HIS A 127 14.14 -9.57 -11.90
C HIS A 127 14.02 -8.04 -11.75
N ARG A 128 14.95 -7.27 -12.34
CA ARG A 128 15.17 -5.83 -12.19
C ARG A 128 15.55 -5.13 -13.51
N GLY A 129 15.11 -5.67 -14.66
CA GLY A 129 15.30 -5.01 -15.95
C GLY A 129 14.54 -3.68 -15.95
N PRO A 130 14.83 -2.74 -16.87
CA PRO A 130 14.07 -1.49 -17.00
C PRO A 130 12.55 -1.72 -17.10
N ASP A 131 12.19 -2.91 -17.55
CA ASP A 131 10.84 -3.44 -17.67
C ASP A 131 10.20 -3.90 -16.35
N SER A 132 10.83 -3.75 -15.18
CA SER A 132 10.31 -4.29 -13.92
C SER A 132 9.73 -3.27 -12.93
N GLY A 133 9.53 -2.00 -13.28
CA GLY A 133 9.14 -1.08 -12.19
C GLY A 133 8.72 0.35 -12.48
N TYR A 134 8.55 0.76 -13.74
CA TYR A 134 8.03 2.09 -14.01
C TYR A 134 6.58 2.03 -14.50
N VAL A 135 5.66 2.00 -13.54
CA VAL A 135 4.27 2.37 -13.83
C VAL A 135 4.26 3.88 -14.04
N SER A 136 3.93 4.33 -15.26
CA SER A 136 3.90 5.77 -15.56
C SER A 136 3.07 6.52 -14.51
N GLY A 137 3.48 7.73 -14.14
CA GLY A 137 2.79 8.52 -13.11
C GLY A 137 1.28 8.67 -13.38
N SER A 138 0.91 8.78 -14.66
CA SER A 138 -0.48 8.81 -15.13
C SER A 138 -1.22 7.49 -14.87
N ILE A 139 -0.61 6.34 -15.17
CA ILE A 139 -1.21 5.02 -14.88
C ILE A 139 -1.29 4.80 -13.37
N ARG A 140 -0.24 5.12 -12.61
CA ARG A 140 -0.24 5.02 -11.15
C ARG A 140 -1.37 5.84 -10.54
N TYR A 141 -1.53 7.09 -10.97
CA TYR A 141 -2.62 7.96 -10.53
C TYR A 141 -3.99 7.36 -10.84
N ASN A 142 -4.20 6.86 -12.06
CA ASN A 142 -5.48 6.28 -12.45
C ASN A 142 -5.80 4.98 -11.70
N VAL A 143 -4.79 4.15 -11.39
CA VAL A 143 -4.96 2.92 -10.60
C VAL A 143 -5.28 3.25 -9.14
N LEU A 144 -4.58 4.20 -8.52
CA LEU A 144 -4.89 4.63 -7.14
C LEU A 144 -6.27 5.30 -7.06
N LYS A 145 -6.63 6.13 -8.05
CA LYS A 145 -7.96 6.73 -8.15
C LYS A 145 -9.05 5.66 -8.30
N ARG A 146 -8.83 4.65 -9.14
CA ARG A 146 -9.73 3.50 -9.29
C ARG A 146 -9.90 2.76 -7.96
N ALA A 147 -8.79 2.54 -7.26
CA ALA A 147 -8.77 1.89 -5.96
C ALA A 147 -9.28 2.77 -4.81
N LYS A 148 -9.74 4.00 -5.10
CA LYS A 148 -10.12 5.02 -4.10
C LYS A 148 -9.07 5.18 -3.00
N HIS A 149 -7.79 5.14 -3.37
CA HIS A 149 -6.67 5.26 -2.44
C HIS A 149 -6.67 4.20 -1.32
N ARG A 150 -7.13 2.99 -1.63
CA ARG A 150 -7.11 1.84 -0.72
C ARG A 150 -6.32 0.67 -1.32
N CYS A 151 -5.81 -0.18 -0.44
CA CYS A 151 -5.29 -1.49 -0.82
C CYS A 151 -6.45 -2.35 -1.32
N GLU A 152 -6.38 -2.79 -2.56
CA GLU A 152 -7.38 -3.66 -3.19
C GLU A 152 -7.39 -5.08 -2.60
N LEU A 153 -6.41 -5.45 -1.76
CA LEU A 153 -6.41 -6.72 -1.01
C LEU A 153 -6.97 -6.60 0.41
N CYS A 154 -6.51 -5.63 1.22
CA CYS A 154 -6.90 -5.53 2.64
C CYS A 154 -7.84 -4.36 2.96
N GLY A 155 -8.12 -3.47 2.01
CA GLY A 155 -8.96 -2.28 2.20
C GLY A 155 -8.30 -1.11 2.95
N GLY A 156 -7.05 -1.27 3.42
CA GLY A 156 -6.32 -0.22 4.13
C GLY A 156 -6.17 1.05 3.28
N HIS A 157 -6.55 2.21 3.84
CA HIS A 157 -6.46 3.51 3.17
C HIS A 157 -5.01 4.03 3.14
N GLU A 158 -4.67 4.90 2.18
CA GLU A 158 -3.32 5.47 2.05
C GLU A 158 -2.84 6.23 3.30
N ASP A 159 -3.77 6.77 4.10
CA ASP A 159 -3.46 7.41 5.39
C ASP A 159 -2.98 6.43 6.46
N GLN A 160 -3.26 5.13 6.29
CA GLN A 160 -2.98 4.07 7.25
C GLN A 160 -1.86 3.13 6.77
N VAL A 161 -1.73 2.96 5.45
CA VAL A 161 -0.78 2.02 4.84
C VAL A 161 -0.17 2.58 3.56
N ALA A 162 1.13 2.35 3.36
CA ALA A 162 1.80 2.73 2.13
C ALA A 162 1.30 1.88 0.94
N LEU A 163 0.77 2.54 -0.09
CA LEU A 163 0.22 1.90 -1.29
C LEU A 163 1.20 1.88 -2.47
N HIS A 164 1.25 0.72 -3.12
CA HIS A 164 2.05 0.41 -4.30
C HIS A 164 1.14 0.02 -5.45
N VAL A 165 1.52 0.37 -6.67
CA VAL A 165 0.86 -0.12 -7.88
C VAL A 165 1.75 -1.19 -8.48
N ASP A 166 1.23 -2.40 -8.59
CA ASP A 166 1.96 -3.55 -9.12
C ASP A 166 1.09 -4.34 -10.11
N HIS A 167 1.71 -5.18 -10.93
CA HIS A 167 0.99 -5.98 -11.91
C HIS A 167 0.17 -7.10 -11.23
N THR A 168 -1.04 -7.35 -11.70
CA THR A 168 -1.88 -8.49 -11.28
C THR A 168 -1.24 -9.78 -11.78
N THR A 169 -1.13 -9.93 -13.11
CA THR A 169 -0.31 -10.96 -13.75
C THR A 169 1.11 -10.43 -13.91
N PRO A 170 2.12 -11.05 -13.28
CA PRO A 170 3.51 -10.64 -13.45
C PRO A 170 3.92 -10.65 -14.92
N ARG A 171 4.76 -9.69 -15.34
CA ARG A 171 5.34 -9.69 -16.70
C ARG A 171 6.08 -10.97 -17.04
N SER A 172 6.73 -11.61 -16.05
CA SER A 172 7.40 -12.91 -16.20
C SER A 172 6.45 -14.05 -16.60
N LYS A 173 5.14 -13.88 -16.36
CA LYS A 173 4.07 -14.79 -16.80
C LYS A 173 3.28 -14.25 -18.01
N GLY A 174 3.80 -13.23 -18.70
CA GLY A 174 3.17 -12.63 -19.89
C GLY A 174 2.13 -11.53 -19.59
N GLY A 175 2.12 -10.97 -18.38
CA GLY A 175 1.19 -9.90 -18.03
C GLY A 175 1.43 -8.60 -18.83
N PRO A 176 0.40 -7.98 -19.43
CA PRO A 176 0.54 -6.77 -20.23
C PRO A 176 0.67 -5.50 -19.38
N ASP A 177 1.30 -4.46 -19.93
CA ASP A 177 1.38 -3.11 -19.31
C ASP A 177 0.15 -2.25 -19.56
N HIS A 178 -1.00 -2.80 -19.21
CA HIS A 178 -2.28 -2.12 -19.36
C HIS A 178 -2.86 -1.79 -17.99
N ILE A 179 -3.62 -0.69 -17.88
CA ILE A 179 -4.27 -0.28 -16.62
C ILE A 179 -5.09 -1.41 -15.97
N SER A 180 -5.64 -2.31 -16.78
CA SER A 180 -6.41 -3.48 -16.33
C SER A 180 -5.58 -4.60 -15.70
N ASN A 181 -4.25 -4.57 -15.85
CA ASN A 181 -3.33 -5.53 -15.26
C ASN A 181 -2.54 -4.91 -14.10
N TYR A 182 -2.95 -3.75 -13.58
CA TYR A 182 -2.37 -3.13 -12.40
C TYR A 182 -3.35 -3.14 -11.23
N GLN A 183 -2.81 -3.25 -10.01
CA GLN A 183 -3.56 -3.22 -8.75
C GLN A 183 -2.86 -2.36 -7.70
N ALA A 184 -3.64 -1.75 -6.80
CA ALA A 184 -3.13 -0.99 -5.67
C ALA A 184 -3.03 -1.88 -4.43
N LEU A 185 -1.82 -2.15 -3.92
CA LEU A 185 -1.61 -3.01 -2.75
C LEU A 185 -0.79 -2.31 -1.68
N CYS A 186 -1.07 -2.57 -0.41
CA CYS A 186 -0.18 -2.13 0.66
C CYS A 186 1.11 -2.96 0.69
N MET A 187 2.18 -2.43 1.29
CA MET A 187 3.46 -3.14 1.39
C MET A 187 3.35 -4.57 1.91
N THR A 188 2.56 -4.79 2.96
CA THR A 188 2.33 -6.11 3.57
C THR A 188 1.68 -7.07 2.57
N CYS A 189 0.59 -6.64 1.94
CA CYS A 189 -0.14 -7.41 0.94
C CYS A 189 0.71 -7.72 -0.29
N ASN A 190 1.45 -6.72 -0.78
CA ASN A 190 2.32 -6.86 -1.94
C ASN A 190 3.47 -7.84 -1.67
N THR A 191 4.10 -7.77 -0.50
CA THR A 191 5.22 -8.65 -0.13
C THR A 191 4.78 -10.11 0.06
N ASN A 192 3.53 -10.33 0.48
CA ASN A 192 2.97 -11.67 0.66
C ASN A 192 2.56 -12.34 -0.65
N LYS A 193 2.41 -11.58 -1.74
CA LYS A 193 2.02 -12.03 -3.09
C LYS A 193 3.16 -12.76 -3.84
N ARG A 194 3.91 -13.66 -3.18
CA ARG A 194 5.07 -14.39 -3.76
C ARG A 194 4.80 -14.81 -5.22
N ASP A 195 5.83 -14.79 -6.07
CA ASP A 195 5.82 -15.07 -7.54
C ASP A 195 5.05 -16.34 -8.00
N THR A 196 4.69 -17.22 -7.06
CA THR A 196 3.89 -18.43 -7.27
C THR A 196 2.40 -18.19 -7.38
N ASP A 197 1.90 -17.04 -6.91
CA ASP A 197 0.46 -16.77 -6.83
C ASP A 197 -0.04 -16.06 -8.10
N ASP A 198 -0.91 -16.73 -8.85
CA ASP A 198 -1.62 -16.22 -10.02
C ASP A 198 -3.02 -15.72 -9.67
N THR A 199 -3.35 -15.54 -8.38
CA THR A 199 -4.69 -15.17 -7.96
C THR A 199 -5.09 -13.82 -8.55
N ASP A 200 -5.97 -13.90 -9.54
CA ASP A 200 -6.66 -12.81 -10.17
C ASP A 200 -7.85 -12.38 -9.32
N PHE A 201 -7.62 -11.44 -8.40
CA PHE A 201 -8.66 -10.92 -7.52
C PHE A 201 -9.63 -9.93 -8.22
N ARG A 202 -9.56 -9.74 -9.55
CA ARG A 202 -10.56 -8.95 -10.30
C ARG A 202 -11.98 -9.49 -10.08
N GLY A 203 -12.12 -10.80 -9.90
CA GLY A 203 -13.40 -11.44 -9.55
C GLY A 203 -13.98 -10.95 -8.23
N ILE A 204 -13.16 -10.52 -7.25
CA ILE A 204 -13.65 -9.98 -5.98
C ILE A 204 -14.28 -8.60 -6.19
N LEU A 205 -13.65 -7.73 -7.00
CA LEU A 205 -14.20 -6.41 -7.33
C LEU A 205 -15.53 -6.53 -8.08
N ASP A 206 -15.59 -7.43 -9.08
CA ASP A 206 -16.84 -7.72 -9.79
C ASP A 206 -17.90 -8.33 -8.88
N SER A 207 -17.49 -9.17 -7.91
CA SER A 207 -18.40 -9.76 -6.95
C SER A 207 -19.11 -8.73 -6.08
N TYR A 208 -18.51 -7.58 -5.76
CA TYR A 208 -19.19 -6.51 -4.99
C TYR A 208 -20.41 -5.93 -5.73
N ASN A 209 -20.48 -6.09 -7.05
CA ASN A 209 -21.62 -5.70 -7.86
C ASN A 209 -22.69 -6.78 -7.94
N ASN A 210 -22.48 -7.96 -7.36
CA ASN A 210 -23.49 -9.01 -7.34
C ASN A 210 -24.76 -8.51 -6.64
N ARG A 211 -25.89 -8.63 -7.35
CA ARG A 211 -27.25 -8.31 -6.91
C ARG A 211 -28.13 -9.47 -7.32
N GLN A 212 -29.12 -9.77 -6.50
CA GLN A 212 -30.12 -10.79 -6.80
C GLN A 212 -31.45 -10.13 -7.16
N THR A 213 -32.05 -10.55 -8.27
CA THR A 213 -33.43 -10.20 -8.64
C THR A 213 -34.41 -10.73 -7.59
N ASP A 214 -35.47 -9.98 -7.31
CA ASP A 214 -36.47 -10.29 -6.28
C ASP A 214 -35.95 -10.22 -4.83
N CYS A 215 -34.73 -9.70 -4.61
CA CYS A 215 -34.22 -9.42 -3.28
C CYS A 215 -34.61 -8.01 -2.84
N ILE A 216 -35.38 -7.91 -1.75
CA ILE A 216 -35.88 -6.64 -1.21
C ILE A 216 -34.77 -5.63 -0.88
N PHE A 217 -33.58 -6.12 -0.51
CA PHE A 217 -32.44 -5.28 -0.17
C PHE A 217 -31.63 -4.87 -1.40
N CYS A 218 -31.58 -5.71 -2.44
CA CYS A 218 -30.95 -5.34 -3.72
C CYS A 218 -31.77 -4.31 -4.49
N GLU A 219 -33.10 -4.33 -4.32
CA GLU A 219 -34.06 -3.46 -5.01
C GLU A 219 -34.52 -2.27 -4.15
N LEU A 220 -33.79 -1.98 -3.06
CA LEU A 220 -34.07 -0.83 -2.19
C LEU A 220 -34.06 0.48 -3.00
N GLY A 221 -35.16 1.22 -2.93
CA GLY A 221 -35.23 2.58 -3.48
C GLY A 221 -34.40 3.56 -2.65
N ALA A 222 -33.72 4.51 -3.32
CA ALA A 222 -32.82 5.47 -2.69
C ALA A 222 -33.43 6.25 -1.50
N GLY A 223 -34.74 6.48 -1.51
CA GLY A 223 -35.45 7.17 -0.42
C GLY A 223 -35.52 6.41 0.92
N ARG A 224 -35.11 5.14 0.96
CA ARG A 224 -35.06 4.32 2.19
C ARG A 224 -33.70 4.33 2.88
N ILE A 225 -32.66 4.79 2.18
CA ILE A 225 -31.27 4.76 2.65
C ILE A 225 -31.03 5.97 3.56
N MET A 226 -30.64 5.70 4.82
CA MET A 226 -30.31 6.75 5.80
C MET A 226 -28.87 7.19 5.70
N ALA A 227 -27.97 6.23 5.54
CA ALA A 227 -26.54 6.43 5.39
C ALA A 227 -26.00 5.35 4.44
N GLU A 228 -24.95 5.69 3.72
CA GLU A 228 -24.23 4.73 2.90
C GLU A 228 -22.72 4.99 2.95
N ASN A 229 -21.94 3.91 2.90
CA ASN A 229 -20.52 3.99 2.62
C ASN A 229 -20.20 3.18 1.35
N GLU A 230 -18.92 2.86 1.12
CA GLU A 230 -18.49 2.23 -0.11
C GLU A 230 -19.08 0.82 -0.32
N LEU A 231 -19.35 0.07 0.76
CA LEU A 231 -19.70 -1.35 0.68
C LEU A 231 -20.99 -1.74 1.41
N CYS A 232 -21.59 -0.85 2.21
CA CYS A 232 -22.86 -1.12 2.89
C CYS A 232 -23.77 0.10 2.91
N ILE A 233 -25.03 -0.15 3.24
CA ILE A 233 -26.08 0.85 3.46
C ILE A 233 -26.68 0.63 4.84
N ALA A 234 -27.18 1.71 5.45
CA ALA A 234 -27.98 1.66 6.67
C ALA A 234 -29.41 2.14 6.37
N ILE A 235 -30.40 1.38 6.85
CA ILE A 235 -31.83 1.70 6.71
C ILE A 235 -32.55 1.53 8.04
N LYS A 236 -33.70 2.19 8.23
CA LYS A 236 -34.59 1.84 9.35
C LYS A 236 -35.27 0.50 9.07
N ASP A 237 -35.35 -0.33 10.10
CA ASP A 237 -36.18 -1.52 10.05
C ASP A 237 -37.66 -1.12 9.83
N ALA A 238 -38.40 -1.91 9.04
CA ALA A 238 -39.81 -1.65 8.75
C ALA A 238 -40.74 -2.05 9.91
N PHE A 239 -40.28 -2.96 10.75
CA PHE A 239 -40.93 -3.54 11.93
C PHE A 239 -39.99 -3.43 13.15
N PRO A 240 -39.61 -2.21 13.55
CA PRO A 240 -38.57 -2.00 14.55
C PRO A 240 -38.99 -2.55 15.93
N VAL A 241 -38.13 -3.37 16.54
CA VAL A 241 -38.28 -3.83 17.94
C VAL A 241 -38.31 -2.65 18.92
N THR A 242 -37.43 -1.66 18.72
CA THR A 242 -37.39 -0.40 19.48
C THR A 242 -37.15 0.78 18.55
N GLU A 243 -37.47 1.99 19.01
CA GLU A 243 -37.10 3.20 18.27
C GLU A 243 -35.58 3.24 18.05
N GLY A 244 -35.16 3.61 16.83
CA GLY A 244 -33.76 3.61 16.42
C GLY A 244 -33.24 2.30 15.81
N HIS A 245 -34.02 1.22 15.81
CA HIS A 245 -33.63 -0.05 15.18
C HIS A 245 -33.28 0.16 13.69
N THR A 246 -32.02 -0.14 13.36
CA THR A 246 -31.39 0.14 12.08
C THR A 246 -30.79 -1.14 11.54
N LEU A 247 -31.07 -1.44 10.27
CA LEU A 247 -30.40 -2.53 9.56
C LEU A 247 -29.18 -2.00 8.82
N ILE A 248 -28.04 -2.67 8.96
CA ILE A 248 -26.85 -2.44 8.14
C ILE A 248 -26.66 -3.62 7.19
N ILE A 249 -26.63 -3.32 5.90
CA ILE A 249 -26.75 -4.31 4.82
C ILE A 249 -25.58 -4.12 3.84
N PRO A 250 -24.78 -5.16 3.53
CA PRO A 250 -23.78 -5.07 2.48
C PRO A 250 -24.46 -4.81 1.13
N LYS A 251 -23.85 -3.94 0.31
CA LYS A 251 -24.34 -3.63 -1.04
C LYS A 251 -24.33 -4.89 -1.91
N ARG A 252 -23.28 -5.72 -1.78
CA ARG A 252 -23.21 -7.04 -2.42
C ARG A 252 -24.28 -7.96 -1.85
N HIS A 253 -24.99 -8.68 -2.73
CA HIS A 253 -25.87 -9.74 -2.30
C HIS A 253 -25.05 -10.94 -1.77
N VAL A 254 -25.21 -11.20 -0.49
CA VAL A 254 -24.58 -12.31 0.23
C VAL A 254 -25.53 -12.76 1.31
N ALA A 255 -25.84 -14.06 1.35
CA ALA A 255 -26.86 -14.58 2.26
C ALA A 255 -26.32 -14.71 3.69
N ASP A 256 -25.07 -15.12 3.84
CA ASP A 256 -24.50 -15.48 5.14
C ASP A 256 -23.37 -14.53 5.57
N TYR A 257 -23.25 -14.31 6.87
CA TYR A 257 -22.17 -13.53 7.47
C TYR A 257 -20.79 -14.14 7.19
N PHE A 258 -20.70 -15.48 7.19
CA PHE A 258 -19.43 -16.19 6.98
C PHE A 258 -18.92 -16.08 5.53
N ASP A 259 -19.76 -15.58 4.61
CA ASP A 259 -19.41 -15.33 3.21
C ASP A 259 -18.95 -13.88 2.93
N LEU A 260 -18.85 -13.04 3.97
CA LEU A 260 -18.32 -11.68 3.84
C LEU A 260 -16.81 -11.66 3.62
N TYR A 261 -16.36 -10.80 2.70
CA TYR A 261 -14.95 -10.45 2.62
C TYR A 261 -14.56 -9.46 3.73
N GLN A 262 -13.28 -9.48 4.12
CA GLN A 262 -12.77 -8.60 5.18
C GLN A 262 -13.08 -7.10 4.96
N PRO A 263 -13.00 -6.53 3.73
CA PRO A 263 -13.39 -5.15 3.50
C PRO A 263 -14.85 -4.85 3.81
N GLU A 264 -15.78 -5.77 3.55
CA GLU A 264 -17.20 -5.61 3.87
C GLU A 264 -17.42 -5.60 5.37
N ARG A 265 -16.75 -6.51 6.11
CA ARG A 265 -16.78 -6.54 7.58
C ARG A 265 -16.30 -5.21 8.17
N ASN A 266 -15.22 -4.66 7.63
CA ASN A 266 -14.69 -3.37 8.08
C ASN A 266 -15.65 -2.20 7.77
N ALA A 267 -16.27 -2.21 6.60
CA ALA A 267 -17.24 -1.18 6.21
C ALA A 267 -18.52 -1.22 7.06
N ILE A 268 -18.99 -2.43 7.39
CA ILE A 268 -20.13 -2.63 8.28
C ILE A 268 -19.80 -2.18 9.71
N GLU A 269 -18.62 -2.51 10.22
CA GLU A 269 -18.17 -2.06 11.55
C GLU A 269 -18.11 -0.53 11.65
N ALA A 270 -17.59 0.13 10.61
CA ALA A 270 -17.57 1.59 10.55
C ALA A 270 -19.00 2.18 10.59
N MET A 271 -19.93 1.58 9.83
CA MET A 271 -21.33 1.99 9.82
C MET A 271 -22.02 1.73 11.17
N LEU A 272 -21.71 0.63 11.87
CA LEU A 272 -22.22 0.37 13.22
C LEU A 272 -21.84 1.49 14.19
N HIS A 273 -20.59 1.92 14.18
CA HIS A 273 -20.12 3.03 15.01
C HIS A 273 -20.78 4.36 14.63
N GLU A 274 -20.94 4.64 13.33
CA GLU A 274 -21.63 5.85 12.84
C GLU A 274 -23.10 5.88 13.30
N GLN A 275 -23.83 4.78 13.13
CA GLN A 275 -25.23 4.70 13.52
C GLN A 275 -25.43 4.79 15.04
N ARG A 276 -24.56 4.13 15.82
CA ARG A 276 -24.54 4.28 17.28
C ARG A 276 -24.40 5.75 17.69
N GLN A 277 -23.45 6.46 17.08
CA GLN A 277 -23.23 7.88 17.36
C GLN A 277 -24.45 8.72 16.97
N SER A 278 -25.02 8.49 15.79
CA SER A 278 -26.22 9.20 15.33
C SER A 278 -27.44 8.98 16.24
N ILE A 279 -27.60 7.79 16.80
CA ILE A 279 -28.69 7.49 17.75
C ILE A 279 -28.47 8.24 19.07
N LEU A 280 -27.28 8.19 19.64
CA LEU A 280 -26.96 8.88 20.91
C LEU A 280 -27.09 10.41 20.80
N GLU A 281 -26.80 10.99 19.63
CA GLU A 281 -26.99 12.42 19.38
C GLU A 281 -28.46 12.83 19.34
N LYS A 282 -29.35 11.92 18.94
CA LYS A 282 -30.80 12.16 18.87
C LYS A 282 -31.51 11.84 20.19
N ASP A 283 -31.06 10.81 20.89
CA ASP A 283 -31.61 10.36 22.16
C ASP A 283 -30.48 9.96 23.12
N ASN A 284 -30.19 10.86 24.06
CA ASN A 284 -29.17 10.65 25.08
C ASN A 284 -29.64 9.76 26.24
N THR A 285 -30.90 9.30 26.24
CA THR A 285 -31.44 8.37 27.23
C THR A 285 -31.13 6.91 26.91
N VAL A 286 -30.68 6.62 25.69
CA VAL A 286 -30.21 5.29 25.28
C VAL A 286 -28.98 4.89 26.08
N THR A 287 -29.09 3.81 26.85
CA THR A 287 -28.01 3.32 27.76
C THR A 287 -27.25 2.12 27.22
N GLY A 288 -27.74 1.48 26.15
CA GLY A 288 -27.15 0.28 25.58
C GLY A 288 -27.67 -0.02 24.18
N PHE A 289 -26.98 -0.93 23.50
CA PHE A 289 -27.29 -1.35 22.13
C PHE A 289 -27.22 -2.88 22.07
N ASN A 290 -28.17 -3.48 21.36
CA ASN A 290 -28.04 -4.83 20.85
C ASN A 290 -27.46 -4.72 19.44
N VAL A 291 -26.48 -5.57 19.13
CA VAL A 291 -25.98 -5.76 17.77
C VAL A 291 -26.06 -7.24 17.47
N GLY A 292 -26.77 -7.60 16.41
CA GLY A 292 -27.13 -9.00 16.14
C GLY A 292 -27.00 -9.35 14.67
N ILE A 293 -26.82 -10.65 14.42
CA ILE A 293 -26.84 -11.23 13.08
C ILE A 293 -27.49 -12.62 13.18
N ASN A 294 -28.43 -12.91 12.30
CA ASN A 294 -28.99 -14.25 12.14
C ASN A 294 -28.41 -14.87 10.87
N ALA A 295 -27.59 -15.92 11.01
CA ALA A 295 -26.99 -16.66 9.89
C ALA A 295 -27.70 -18.00 9.70
N GLY A 296 -28.50 -18.12 8.64
CA GLY A 296 -29.29 -19.29 8.29
C GLY A 296 -30.69 -19.33 8.92
N ALA A 297 -31.58 -20.11 8.30
CA ALA A 297 -33.00 -20.20 8.72
C ALA A 297 -33.17 -20.60 10.19
N SER A 298 -32.36 -21.56 10.67
CA SER A 298 -32.43 -22.04 12.06
C SER A 298 -32.03 -20.98 13.09
N ALA A 299 -31.25 -19.97 12.70
CA ALA A 299 -30.91 -18.82 13.55
C ALA A 299 -31.98 -17.71 13.50
N GLY A 300 -33.06 -17.88 12.72
CA GLY A 300 -34.11 -16.88 12.57
C GLY A 300 -33.93 -15.92 11.39
N GLN A 301 -33.01 -16.21 10.45
CA GLN A 301 -32.87 -15.40 9.24
C GLN A 301 -34.11 -15.55 8.34
N THR A 302 -34.77 -14.43 8.04
CA THR A 302 -35.99 -14.38 7.20
C THR A 302 -35.72 -13.84 5.80
N VAL A 303 -34.72 -12.97 5.65
CA VAL A 303 -34.25 -12.43 4.37
C VAL A 303 -32.86 -12.98 4.12
N PHE A 304 -32.69 -13.74 3.03
CA PHE A 304 -31.39 -14.34 2.64
C PHE A 304 -30.50 -13.34 1.89
N HIS A 305 -30.40 -12.14 2.45
CA HIS A 305 -29.37 -11.16 2.18
C HIS A 305 -29.00 -10.62 3.56
N LEU A 306 -27.77 -10.90 3.98
CA LEU A 306 -27.23 -10.57 5.28
C LEU A 306 -27.63 -9.16 5.71
N SER A 307 -28.11 -9.04 6.94
CA SER A 307 -28.31 -7.77 7.63
C SER A 307 -27.78 -7.88 9.05
N TYR A 308 -27.22 -6.78 9.53
CA TYR A 308 -26.92 -6.58 10.95
C TYR A 308 -28.08 -5.79 11.55
N ASP A 309 -28.57 -6.27 12.68
CA ASP A 309 -29.60 -5.64 13.53
C ASP A 309 -28.95 -4.82 14.66
#